data_AF-A0A0B7IZM4-F1
#
_entry.id   AF-A0A0B7IZM4-F1
#
_cell.length_a   1.000
_cell.length_b   1.000
_cell.length_c   1.000
_cell.angle_alpha   90.00
_cell.angle_beta   90.00
_cell.angle_gamma   90.00
#
_symmetry.space_group_name_H-M   'P 1'
#
loop_
_entity.id
_entity.type
_entity.pdbx_description
1 polymer ?
#
loop_
_entity_poly.entity_id
_entity_poly.type
_entity_poly.pdbx_seq_one_letter_code
_entity_poly.pdbx_strand_id
1 'polypeptide(L)' 'MENEQIKIIWAFRGGYGCGEFVEDCFNIKQKGDKILIGYSDITVLHLLLNNHYNIPTIHDSVLTSLLPAY' A
#
# COMPACT_ATOMS: atom_id res chain seq x y z
N MET A 1 5.51 6.43 5.15
CA MET A 1 6.43 5.34 5.59
C MET A 1 7.33 5.74 6.78
N GLU A 2 7.43 7.02 7.14
CA GLU A 2 8.38 7.50 8.14
C GLU A 2 7.84 7.58 9.58
N ASN A 3 6.52 7.54 9.80
CA ASN A 3 6.00 7.55 11.17
C ASN A 3 6.20 6.18 11.83
N GLU A 4 7.07 6.10 12.83
CA GLU A 4 7.44 4.87 13.57
C GLU A 4 6.27 4.24 14.34
N GLN A 5 5.28 5.02 14.75
CA GLN A 5 4.11 4.53 15.48
C GLN A 5 3.13 3.76 14.58
N ILE A 6 3.17 3.99 13.27
CA ILE A 6 2.30 3.31 12.32
C ILE A 6 2.86 1.92 12.03
N LYS A 7 2.05 0.87 12.22
CA LYS A 7 2.39 -0.52 11.91
C LYS A 7 1.66 -1.06 10.68
N ILE A 8 0.50 -0.51 10.36
CA ILE A 8 -0.35 -0.96 9.26
C ILE A 8 -0.75 0.25 8.41
N ILE A 9 -0.61 0.11 7.10
CA ILE A 9 -1.14 1.01 6.09
C ILE A 9 -2.19 0.21 5.33
N TRP A 10 -3.46 0.49 5.56
CA TRP A 10 -4.56 -0.21 4.89
C TRP A 10 -5.19 0.72 3.86
N ALA A 11 -5.11 0.33 2.58
CA ALA A 11 -5.71 1.09 1.51
C ALA A 11 -7.23 1.19 1.70
N PHE A 12 -7.74 2.42 1.62
CA PHE A 12 -9.17 2.67 1.77
C PHE A 12 -9.98 2.07 0.62
N ARG A 13 -9.55 2.33 -0.63
CA ARG A 13 -10.14 1.78 -1.86
C ARG A 13 -9.07 1.57 -2.93
N GLY A 14 -9.38 0.75 -3.93
CA GLY A 14 -8.66 0.75 -5.22
C GLY A 14 -9.15 1.87 -6.15
N GLY A 15 -8.85 1.76 -7.45
CA GLY A 15 -9.25 2.76 -8.44
C GLY A 15 -8.32 2.79 -9.65
N TYR A 16 -7.89 3.99 -10.02
CA TYR A 16 -6.87 4.26 -11.03
C TYR A 16 -6.14 5.53 -10.61
N GLY A 17 -4.84 5.44 -10.38
CA GLY A 17 -4.01 6.58 -9.97
C GLY A 17 -2.69 6.20 -9.32
N CYS A 18 -2.56 4.99 -8.76
CA CYS A 18 -1.29 4.55 -8.17
C CYS A 18 -0.14 4.56 -9.18
N GLY A 19 -0.40 4.17 -10.43
CA GLY A 19 0.58 4.26 -11.52
C GLY A 19 1.01 5.68 -11.87
N GLU A 20 0.21 6.71 -11.54
CA GLU A 20 0.52 8.10 -11.88
C GLU A 20 1.55 8.73 -10.93
N PHE A 21 1.67 8.23 -9.69
CA PHE A 21 2.60 8.77 -8.68
C PHE A 21 3.66 7.77 -8.19
N VAL A 22 3.65 6.53 -8.69
CA VAL A 22 4.56 5.47 -8.20
C VAL A 22 6.04 5.86 -8.35
N GLU A 23 6.38 6.63 -9.39
CA GLU A 23 7.75 7.10 -9.65
C GLU A 23 8.29 7.99 -8.51
N ASP A 24 7.42 8.80 -7.89
CA ASP A 24 7.80 9.63 -6.73
C ASP A 24 8.10 8.80 -5.48
N CYS A 25 7.66 7.54 -5.46
CA CYS A 25 7.81 6.63 -4.35
C CYS A 25 9.11 5.78 -4.42
N PHE A 26 10.01 5.99 -5.39
CA PHE A 26 11.29 5.27 -5.48
C PHE A 26 12.36 5.72 -4.48
N ASN A 27 12.12 6.80 -3.73
CA ASN A 27 13.05 7.31 -2.72
C ASN A 27 12.46 7.36 -1.31
N ILE A 28 11.50 6.49 -0.99
CA ILE A 28 10.89 6.46 0.35
C ILE A 28 11.85 5.88 1.39
N LYS A 29 11.87 6.48 2.58
CA LYS A 29 12.52 5.91 3.77
C LYS A 29 11.47 5.18 4.61
N GLN A 30 11.67 3.89 4.83
CA GLN A 30 10.88 3.15 5.81
C GLN A 30 11.51 3.30 7.20
N LYS A 31 10.69 3.70 8.18
CA LYS A 31 11.07 3.67 9.60
C LYS A 31 10.25 2.63 10.35
N GLY A 32 10.91 1.60 10.87
CA GLY A 32 10.27 0.48 11.57
C GLY A 32 9.42 -0.42 10.67
N ASP A 33 8.95 -1.53 11.22
CA ASP A 33 8.19 -2.53 10.47
C ASP A 33 6.76 -2.07 10.20
N LYS A 34 6.36 -2.09 8.92
CA LYS A 34 5.02 -1.70 8.45
C LYS A 34 4.53 -2.67 7.40
N ILE A 35 3.23 -2.93 7.40
CA ILE A 35 2.57 -3.77 6.41
C ILE A 35 1.59 -2.92 5.59
N LEU A 36 1.67 -3.02 4.26
CA LEU A 36 0.65 -2.52 3.34
C LEU A 36 -0.40 -3.61 3.07
N ILE A 37 -1.68 -3.25 3.17
CA ILE A 37 -2.84 -4.11 2.85
C ILE A 37 -3.71 -3.43 1.79
N GLY A 38 -4.06 -4.16 0.73
CA GLY A 38 -4.99 -3.71 -0.30
C GLY A 38 -4.98 -4.61 -1.55
N TYR A 39 -5.87 -4.33 -2.50
CA TYR A 39 -5.91 -4.97 -3.82
C TYR A 39 -6.26 -3.95 -4.90
N SER A 40 -6.38 -4.39 -6.16
CA SER A 40 -6.74 -3.55 -7.32
C SER A 40 -5.60 -2.57 -7.64
N ASP A 41 -5.87 -1.26 -7.78
CA ASP A 41 -4.86 -0.24 -8.12
C ASP A 41 -3.65 -0.23 -7.18
N ILE A 42 -3.86 -0.65 -5.93
CA ILE A 42 -2.81 -0.78 -4.90
C ILE A 42 -1.73 -1.80 -5.31
N THR A 43 -2.01 -2.70 -6.27
CA THR A 43 -1.04 -3.66 -6.83
C THR A 43 0.23 -2.97 -7.31
N VAL A 44 0.13 -1.75 -7.85
CA VAL A 44 1.30 -0.95 -8.24
C VAL A 44 2.25 -0.73 -7.06
N LEU A 45 1.69 -0.38 -5.89
CA LEU A 45 2.47 -0.17 -4.67
C LEU A 45 2.97 -1.50 -4.08
N HIS A 46 2.20 -2.59 -4.19
CA HIS A 46 2.66 -3.93 -3.82
C HIS A 46 3.92 -4.32 -4.61
N LEU A 47 3.91 -4.08 -5.93
CA LEU A 47 5.05 -4.37 -6.79
C LEU A 47 6.25 -3.46 -6.47
N LEU A 48 6.03 -2.16 -6.26
CA LEU A 48 7.10 -1.24 -5.84
C LEU A 48 7.75 -1.73 -4.53
N LEU A 49 6.95 -1.99 -3.49
CA LEU A 49 7.46 -2.39 -2.18
C LEU A 49 8.15 -3.75 -2.22
N ASN A 50 7.60 -4.72 -2.96
CA ASN A 50 8.19 -6.05 -3.06
C ASN A 50 9.47 -6.04 -3.91
N ASN A 51 9.43 -5.47 -5.11
CA ASN A 51 10.53 -5.57 -6.07
C ASN A 51 11.67 -4.58 -5.80
N HIS A 52 11.37 -3.36 -5.34
CA HIS A 52 12.39 -2.32 -5.15
C HIS A 52 12.92 -2.28 -3.72
N TYR A 53 12.06 -2.53 -2.74
CA TYR A 53 12.42 -2.39 -1.32
C TYR A 53 12.52 -3.71 -0.57
N ASN A 54 12.14 -4.84 -1.19
CA ASN A 54 12.08 -6.16 -0.56
C ASN A 54 11.21 -6.17 0.72
N ILE A 55 10.15 -5.35 0.73
CA ILE A 55 9.20 -5.24 1.84
C ILE A 55 8.01 -6.15 1.55
N PRO A 56 7.68 -7.10 2.44
CA PRO A 56 6.49 -7.92 2.29
C PRO A 56 5.22 -7.10 2.48
N THR A 57 4.19 -7.44 1.72
CA THR A 57 2.87 -6.79 1.75
C THR A 57 1.77 -7.84 1.65
N ILE A 58 0.54 -7.49 2.01
CA ILE A 58 -0.61 -8.40 1.98
C ILE A 58 -1.58 -7.93 0.89
N HIS A 59 -1.74 -8.72 -0.17
CA HIS A 59 -2.71 -8.45 -1.23
C HIS A 59 -4.09 -8.98 -0.81
N ASP A 60 -4.94 -8.11 -0.25
CA ASP A 60 -6.23 -8.49 0.35
C ASP A 60 -7.22 -7.30 0.32
N SER A 61 -8.46 -7.51 0.77
CA SER A 61 -9.56 -6.56 0.84
C SER A 61 -9.13 -5.13 1.16
N VAL A 62 -9.52 -4.16 0.32
CA VAL A 62 -9.51 -2.73 0.68
C VAL A 62 -10.61 -2.42 1.69
N LEU A 63 -10.46 -1.38 2.52
CA LEU A 63 -11.41 -1.10 3.61
C LEU A 63 -12.86 -0.96 3.12
N THR A 64 -13.09 -0.33 1.97
CA THR A 64 -14.45 -0.16 1.42
C THR A 64 -15.13 -1.48 1.09
N SER A 65 -14.38 -2.56 0.83
CA SER A 65 -14.95 -3.88 0.55
C SER A 65 -15.48 -4.58 1.79
N LEU A 66 -15.10 -4.11 2.99
CA LEU A 66 -15.58 -4.61 4.27
C LEU A 66 -16.83 -3.86 4.75
N LEU A 67 -17.13 -2.72 4.14
CA LEU A 67 -18.33 -1.96 4.48
C LEU A 67 -19.56 -2.64 3.86
N PRO A 68 -20.68 -2.72 4.59
CA PRO A 68 -21.91 -3.24 4.04
C PRO A 68 -22.33 -2.41 2.82
N ALA A 69 -22.72 -3.11 1.74
CA ALA A 69 -23.39 -2.46 0.62
C ALA A 69 -24.74 -1.92 1.11
N TYR A 70 -24.97 -0.62 0.92
CA TYR A 70 -26.28 0.00 1.11
C TYR A 70 -27.21 -0.31 -0.06
#